data_AF-A0A136IUA6-F1
#
_entry.id   AF-A0A136IUA6-F1
#
_cell.length_a   1.000
_cell.length_b   1.000
_cell.length_c   1.000
_cell.angle_alpha   90.00
_cell.angle_beta   90.00
_cell.angle_gamma   90.00
#
_symmetry.space_group_name_H-M   'P 1'
#
loop_
_entity.id
_entity.type
_entity.pdbx_description
1 polymer ?
#
loop_
_entity_poly.entity_id
_entity_poly.type
_entity_poly.pdbx_seq_one_letter_code
_entity_poly.pdbx_strand_id
1 'polypeptide(L)'
;MAYLISRATPPATPPEQQAQLAPDFLGHIREGCHDDGRAISLLLEEITGGARHAEPNDAEAYRSALWRLCREVGLVRRDCNRYKFLVRPDDNGSGGGVVLSDFGSVAFVEDLEEQEHRAMMEAMIEGLYEQLRDERGAGAGFQTVGSR
;
A
#
# COMPACT_ATOMS: atom_id res chain seq x y z
N MET A 1 -17.47 -19.72 -16.64
CA MET A 1 -16.14 -19.27 -16.20
C MET A 1 -16.03 -19.57 -14.71
N ALA A 2 -15.06 -20.37 -14.30
CA ALA A 2 -14.83 -20.73 -12.89
C ALA A 2 -13.52 -20.08 -12.42
N TYR A 3 -13.52 -19.57 -11.19
CA TYR A 3 -12.37 -18.93 -10.56
C TYR A 3 -11.97 -19.74 -9.33
N LEU A 4 -10.68 -20.03 -9.19
CA LEU A 4 -10.13 -20.66 -7.99
C LEU A 4 -9.60 -19.58 -7.06
N ILE A 5 -10.06 -19.60 -5.81
CA ILE A 5 -9.54 -18.75 -4.73
C ILE A 5 -8.56 -19.61 -3.92
N SER A 6 -7.27 -19.34 -4.06
CA SER A 6 -6.24 -19.99 -3.25
C SER A 6 -5.90 -19.10 -2.07
N ARG A 7 -6.05 -19.60 -0.83
CA ARG A 7 -5.71 -18.84 0.38
C ARG A 7 -4.24 -19.07 0.77
N ALA A 8 -3.56 -18.02 1.21
CA ALA A 8 -2.24 -18.15 1.82
C ALA A 8 -2.38 -18.65 3.27
N THR A 9 -1.46 -19.51 3.71
CA THR A 9 -1.36 -19.90 5.12
C THR A 9 -0.81 -18.71 5.90
N PRO A 10 -1.45 -18.26 6.98
CA PRO A 10 -0.97 -17.11 7.75
C PRO A 10 0.42 -17.40 8.36
N PRO A 11 1.28 -16.38 8.51
CA PRO A 11 2.58 -16.55 9.16
C PRO A 11 2.41 -17.02 10.61
N ALA A 12 3.36 -17.84 11.07
CA ALA A 12 3.32 -18.51 12.37
C ALA A 12 3.61 -17.59 13.58
N THR A 13 3.74 -16.28 13.37
CA THR A 13 4.16 -15.31 14.38
C THR A 13 2.96 -14.54 14.94
N PRO A 14 2.80 -14.41 16.27
CA PRO A 14 1.71 -13.64 16.86
C PRO A 14 1.71 -12.17 16.42
N PRO A 15 0.54 -11.53 16.23
CA PRO A 15 0.40 -10.19 15.66
C PRO A 15 0.77 -9.03 16.60
N GLU A 16 1.28 -9.32 17.80
CA GLU A 16 1.57 -8.30 18.79
C GLU A 16 2.90 -7.60 18.45
N GLN A 17 2.79 -6.37 17.92
CA GLN A 17 3.85 -5.38 17.64
C GLN A 17 4.57 -5.43 16.29
N GLN A 18 3.97 -6.01 15.24
CA GLN A 18 4.26 -5.52 13.89
C GLN A 18 3.17 -4.51 13.54
N ALA A 19 3.51 -3.22 13.56
CA ALA A 19 2.68 -2.23 12.86
C ALA A 19 2.68 -2.66 11.38
N GLN A 20 1.62 -3.39 11.00
CA GLN A 20 1.40 -3.94 9.66
C GLN A 20 1.41 -2.78 8.67
N LEU A 21 2.50 -2.69 7.91
CA LEU A 21 2.68 -1.65 6.88
C LEU A 21 1.80 -1.90 5.67
N ALA A 22 1.19 -3.08 5.53
CA ALA A 22 0.37 -3.50 4.40
C ALA A 22 -0.84 -4.30 4.90
N PRO A 23 -1.96 -4.33 4.15
CA PRO A 23 -3.04 -5.27 4.38
C PRO A 23 -2.53 -6.70 4.29
N ASP A 24 -3.09 -7.62 5.09
CA ASP A 24 -2.71 -9.02 5.00
C ASP A 24 -3.07 -9.60 3.62
N PHE A 25 -2.12 -10.34 3.02
CA PHE A 25 -2.36 -11.06 1.77
C PHE A 25 -3.17 -12.33 2.05
N LEU A 26 -4.43 -12.34 1.61
CA LEU A 26 -5.34 -13.47 1.84
C LEU A 26 -5.23 -14.51 0.73
N GLY A 27 -4.83 -14.13 -0.48
CA GLY A 27 -4.75 -15.04 -1.62
C GLY A 27 -4.74 -14.34 -2.97
N HIS A 28 -4.86 -15.11 -4.05
CA HIS A 28 -5.00 -14.57 -5.40
C HIS A 28 -6.03 -15.37 -6.19
N ILE A 29 -6.62 -14.71 -7.19
CA ILE A 29 -7.57 -15.29 -8.14
C ILE A 29 -6.81 -15.64 -9.41
N ARG A 30 -6.99 -16.86 -9.92
CA ARG A 30 -6.40 -17.34 -11.18
C ARG A 30 -7.47 -17.50 -12.26
N GLU A 31 -7.07 -17.27 -13.51
CA GLU A 31 -7.87 -17.63 -14.68
C GLU A 31 -7.74 -19.15 -14.96
N GLY A 32 -8.87 -19.85 -15.02
CA GLY A 32 -8.93 -21.28 -15.36
C GLY A 32 -8.86 -22.23 -14.15
N CYS A 33 -9.02 -23.53 -14.43
CA CYS A 33 -9.10 -24.59 -13.40
C CYS A 33 -7.78 -25.35 -13.18
N HIS A 34 -6.71 -24.98 -13.88
CA HIS A 34 -5.39 -25.64 -13.81
C HIS A 34 -4.38 -24.75 -13.08
N ASP A 35 -3.38 -25.38 -12.46
CA ASP A 35 -2.32 -24.67 -11.71
C ASP A 35 -1.42 -23.78 -12.58
N ASP A 36 -1.46 -23.97 -13.90
CA ASP A 36 -0.76 -23.12 -14.89
C ASP A 36 -1.53 -21.84 -15.24
N GLY A 37 -2.68 -21.59 -14.62
CA GLY A 37 -3.50 -20.41 -14.83
C GLY A 37 -2.83 -19.12 -14.35
N ARG A 38 -2.89 -18.06 -15.16
CA ARG A 38 -2.35 -16.74 -14.79
C ARG A 38 -3.11 -16.17 -13.60
N ALA A 39 -2.40 -15.60 -12.62
CA ALA A 39 -3.01 -14.78 -11.58
C ALA A 39 -3.57 -13.49 -12.19
N ILE A 40 -4.87 -13.25 -11.98
CA ILE A 40 -5.61 -12.10 -12.52
C ILE A 40 -5.97 -11.05 -11.48
N SER A 41 -6.00 -11.42 -10.19
CA SER A 41 -6.32 -10.49 -9.10
C SER A 41 -5.71 -10.97 -7.79
N LEU A 42 -5.52 -10.06 -6.84
CA LEU A 42 -5.13 -10.34 -5.46
C LEU A 42 -6.36 -10.23 -4.54
N LEU A 43 -6.34 -10.98 -3.44
CA LEU A 43 -7.27 -10.88 -2.32
C LEU A 43 -6.48 -10.37 -1.12
N LEU A 44 -6.87 -9.22 -0.59
CA LEU A 44 -6.22 -8.57 0.54
C LEU A 44 -7.23 -8.41 1.68
N GLU A 45 -6.73 -8.23 2.90
CA GLU A 45 -7.52 -7.81 4.05
C GLU A 45 -8.34 -6.55 3.72
N GLU A 46 -9.61 -6.56 4.10
CA GLU A 46 -10.44 -5.36 4.05
C GLU A 46 -10.11 -4.47 5.26
N ILE A 47 -9.60 -3.27 4.98
CA ILE A 47 -9.32 -2.27 6.02
C ILE A 47 -10.63 -1.60 6.44
N THR A 48 -11.21 -2.09 7.55
CA THR A 48 -12.47 -1.57 8.12
C THR A 48 -12.20 -0.62 9.30
N GLY A 49 -13.25 -0.17 10.00
CA GLY A 49 -13.10 0.61 11.24
C GLY A 49 -12.98 2.13 11.06
N GLY A 50 -13.44 2.68 9.92
CA GLY A 50 -13.39 4.14 9.70
C GLY A 50 -12.02 4.65 9.24
N ALA A 51 -11.18 3.76 8.70
CA ALA A 51 -9.95 4.15 8.05
C ALA A 51 -10.22 5.20 6.96
N ARG A 52 -9.37 6.22 6.92
CA ARG A 52 -9.47 7.32 5.94
C ARG A 52 -8.21 7.41 5.12
N HIS A 53 -8.29 8.06 3.96
CA HIS A 53 -7.11 8.41 3.21
C HIS A 53 -6.20 9.35 4.00
N ALA A 54 -4.89 9.25 3.75
CA ALA A 54 -3.93 10.16 4.36
C ALA A 54 -4.21 11.61 3.94
N GLU A 55 -3.96 12.51 4.88
CA GLU A 55 -4.05 13.95 4.74
C GLU A 55 -2.68 14.58 5.01
N PRO A 56 -2.46 15.85 4.63
CA PRO A 56 -1.17 16.52 4.86
C PRO A 56 -0.71 16.51 6.33
N ASN A 57 -1.64 16.43 7.29
CA ASN A 57 -1.31 16.34 8.72
C ASN A 57 -0.71 14.98 9.12
N ASP A 58 -0.87 13.95 8.29
CA ASP A 58 -0.31 12.62 8.53
C ASP A 58 1.08 12.44 7.90
N ALA A 59 1.68 13.51 7.36
CA ALA A 59 2.94 13.45 6.62
C ALA A 59 4.06 12.75 7.40
N GLU A 60 4.20 13.00 8.70
CA GLU A 60 5.26 12.35 9.48
C GLU A 60 5.00 10.85 9.68
N ALA A 61 3.74 10.47 9.91
CA ALA A 61 3.36 9.05 10.00
C ALA A 61 3.57 8.33 8.67
N TYR A 62 3.28 9.01 7.55
CA TYR A 62 3.55 8.50 6.22
C TYR A 62 5.04 8.34 5.94
N ARG A 63 5.83 9.35 6.27
CA ARG A 63 7.29 9.32 6.13
C ARG A 63 7.89 8.16 6.92
N SER A 64 7.43 7.93 8.14
CA SER A 64 7.82 6.79 8.96
C SER A 64 7.46 5.46 8.29
N ALA A 65 6.25 5.32 7.76
CA ALA A 65 5.82 4.11 7.05
C ALA A 65 6.66 3.83 5.79
N LEU A 66 6.98 4.85 4.99
CA LEU A 66 7.88 4.71 3.84
C LEU A 66 9.30 4.31 4.24
N TRP A 67 9.81 4.91 5.32
CA TRP A 67 11.14 4.60 5.81
C TRP A 67 11.24 3.14 6.26
N ARG A 68 10.21 2.65 6.96
CA ARG A 68 10.11 1.25 7.36
C ARG A 68 9.94 0.31 6.16
N LEU A 69 9.14 0.68 5.15
CA LEU A 69 9.02 -0.10 3.92
C LEU A 69 10.39 -0.29 3.24
N CYS A 70 11.16 0.78 3.12
CA CYS A 70 12.50 0.74 2.52
C CYS A 70 13.49 -0.06 3.37
N ARG A 71 13.52 0.17 4.69
CA ARG A 71 14.54 -0.39 5.59
C ARG A 71 14.26 -1.80 6.08
N GLU A 72 13.01 -2.09 6.41
CA GLU A 72 12.59 -3.36 7.00
C GLU A 72 12.16 -4.36 5.93
N VAL A 73 11.53 -3.88 4.84
CA VAL A 73 10.98 -4.74 3.78
C VAL A 73 11.85 -4.75 2.51
N GLY A 74 12.72 -3.75 2.31
CA GLY A 74 13.56 -3.66 1.12
C GLY A 74 12.80 -3.21 -0.13
N LEU A 75 11.69 -2.49 0.05
CA LEU A 75 10.87 -1.97 -1.05
C LEU A 75 10.87 -0.45 -1.06
N VAL A 76 10.96 0.13 -2.26
CA VAL A 76 10.83 1.57 -2.47
C VAL A 76 9.67 1.85 -3.42
N ARG A 77 8.94 2.94 -3.21
CA ARG A 77 7.79 3.29 -4.04
C ARG A 77 8.18 4.25 -5.15
N ARG A 78 7.64 4.03 -6.34
CA ARG A 78 7.76 4.97 -7.47
C ARG A 78 6.62 5.97 -7.50
N ASP A 79 5.49 5.63 -6.88
CA ASP A 79 4.35 6.52 -6.74
C ASP A 79 3.87 6.65 -5.28
N CYS A 80 3.71 7.90 -4.89
CA CYS A 80 3.23 8.28 -3.58
C CYS A 80 2.03 9.18 -3.84
N ASN A 81 0.83 8.65 -3.58
CA ASN A 81 -0.43 9.37 -3.75
C ASN A 81 -1.28 9.12 -2.49
N ARG A 82 -1.96 10.15 -1.98
CA ARG A 82 -2.81 10.06 -0.77
C ARG A 82 -3.78 8.88 -0.76
N TYR A 83 -4.30 8.47 -1.92
CA TYR A 83 -5.27 7.38 -2.03
C TYR A 83 -4.64 6.00 -1.83
N LYS A 84 -3.31 5.89 -1.91
CA LYS A 84 -2.56 4.67 -1.64
C LYS A 84 -2.21 4.50 -0.16
N PHE A 85 -2.71 5.38 0.70
CA PHE A 85 -2.55 5.31 2.15
C PHE A 85 -3.88 5.30 2.84
N LEU A 86 -3.95 4.45 3.85
CA LEU A 86 -5.05 4.40 4.78
C LEU A 86 -4.50 4.66 6.18
N VAL A 87 -5.09 5.62 6.87
CA VAL A 87 -4.83 5.90 8.27
C VAL A 87 -5.92 5.20 9.06
N ARG A 88 -5.54 4.19 9.85
CA ARG A 88 -6.45 3.54 10.81
C ARG A 88 -6.64 4.47 12.01
N PRO A 89 -7.88 4.65 12.52
CA PRO A 89 -8.09 5.36 13.76
C PRO A 89 -7.38 4.66 14.93
N ASP A 90 -7.26 5.39 16.02
CA ASP A 90 -6.61 4.92 17.24
C ASP A 90 -7.67 4.29 18.16
N ASP A 91 -8.14 3.09 17.80
CA ASP A 91 -9.18 2.38 18.53
C ASP A 91 -8.58 1.31 19.46
N ASN A 92 -8.93 1.44 20.76
CA ASN A 92 -8.73 0.47 21.84
C ASN A 92 -7.32 -0.13 21.98
N GLY A 93 -6.28 0.71 21.91
CA GLY A 93 -4.91 0.32 22.26
C GLY A 93 -4.12 -0.37 21.14
N SER A 94 -4.68 -0.42 19.92
CA SER A 94 -4.00 -0.96 18.73
C SER A 94 -2.89 -0.07 18.19
N GLY A 95 -2.84 1.21 18.61
CA GLY A 95 -1.95 2.21 18.04
C GLY A 95 -2.34 2.51 16.60
N GLY A 96 -3.03 3.63 16.39
CA GLY A 96 -3.37 4.15 15.07
C GLY A 96 -2.16 4.13 14.16
N GLY A 97 -2.34 3.69 12.92
CA GLY A 97 -1.23 3.35 12.03
C GLY A 97 -1.53 3.62 10.57
N VAL A 98 -0.47 3.94 9.82
CA VAL A 98 -0.53 4.09 8.36
C VAL A 98 -0.36 2.71 7.73
N VAL A 99 -1.34 2.34 6.92
CA VAL A 99 -1.35 1.14 6.07
C VAL A 99 -1.12 1.58 4.63
N LEU A 100 -0.12 0.98 3.99
CA LEU A 100 0.19 1.18 2.59
C LEU A 100 -0.69 0.25 1.75
N SER A 101 -1.40 0.83 0.80
CA SER A 101 -2.14 0.09 -0.21
C SER A 101 -1.48 0.27 -1.58
N ASP A 102 -1.80 -0.64 -2.50
CA ASP A 102 -1.32 -0.67 -3.87
C ASP A 102 0.22 -0.70 -4.02
N PHE A 103 0.73 -1.92 -4.22
CA PHE A 103 2.15 -2.21 -4.45
C PHE A 103 2.49 -2.33 -5.95
N GLY A 104 1.60 -1.92 -6.86
CA GLY A 104 1.83 -2.08 -8.31
C GLY A 104 2.99 -1.27 -8.87
N SER A 105 3.47 -0.26 -8.13
CA SER A 105 4.57 0.63 -8.52
C SER A 105 5.67 0.67 -7.46
N VAL A 106 6.05 -0.50 -6.94
CA VAL A 106 7.24 -0.64 -6.08
C VAL A 106 8.43 -1.21 -6.85
N ALA A 107 9.63 -0.95 -6.35
CA ALA A 107 10.86 -1.59 -6.78
C ALA A 107 11.58 -2.19 -5.57
N PHE A 108 12.29 -3.29 -5.79
CA PHE A 108 13.18 -3.86 -4.77
C PHE A 108 14.41 -2.99 -4.66
N VAL A 109 14.80 -2.62 -3.43
CA VAL A 109 15.97 -1.78 -3.18
C VAL A 109 17.25 -2.44 -3.69
N GLU A 110 17.33 -3.77 -3.64
CA GLU A 110 18.48 -4.54 -4.15
C GLU A 110 18.65 -4.49 -5.68
N ASP A 111 17.57 -4.24 -6.41
CA ASP A 111 17.59 -4.12 -7.88
C ASP A 111 17.99 -2.70 -8.33
N LEU A 112 18.14 -1.77 -7.38
CA LEU A 112 18.43 -0.38 -7.68
C LEU A 112 19.90 -0.04 -7.42
N GLU A 113 20.47 0.71 -8.34
CA GLU A 113 21.75 1.37 -8.11
C GLU A 113 21.65 2.33 -6.92
N GLU A 114 22.74 2.50 -6.16
CA GLU A 114 22.71 3.32 -4.93
C GLU A 114 22.22 4.75 -5.19
N GLN A 115 22.61 5.32 -6.34
CA GLN A 115 22.19 6.65 -6.75
C GLN A 115 20.69 6.72 -7.09
N GLU A 116 20.15 5.69 -7.75
CA GLU A 116 18.72 5.61 -8.06
C GLU A 116 17.90 5.46 -6.78
N HIS A 117 18.31 4.56 -5.89
CA HIS A 117 17.69 4.38 -4.58
C HIS A 117 17.67 5.70 -3.78
N ARG A 118 18.80 6.41 -3.72
CA ARG A 118 18.89 7.70 -3.02
C ARG A 118 17.96 8.75 -3.63
N ALA A 119 18.00 8.91 -4.95
CA ALA A 119 17.16 9.87 -5.67
C ALA A 119 15.66 9.56 -5.47
N MET A 120 15.28 8.29 -5.49
CA MET A 120 13.90 7.87 -5.23
C MET A 120 13.47 8.20 -3.79
N MET A 121 14.31 7.91 -2.80
CA MET A 121 14.02 8.25 -1.40
C MET A 121 13.91 9.75 -1.18
N GLU A 122 14.80 10.54 -1.78
CA GLU A 122 14.75 12.01 -1.71
C GLU A 122 13.47 12.55 -2.36
N ALA A 123 13.15 12.13 -3.58
CA ALA A 123 11.95 12.58 -4.30
C ALA A 123 10.65 12.21 -3.56
N MET A 124 10.60 11.03 -2.94
CA MET A 124 9.45 10.62 -2.13
C MET A 124 9.27 11.48 -0.87
N ILE A 125 10.37 11.89 -0.22
CA ILE A 125 10.31 12.71 1.00
C ILE A 125 10.03 14.17 0.65
N GLU A 126 10.69 14.71 -0.37
CA GLU A 126 10.58 16.12 -0.77
C GLU A 126 9.19 16.43 -1.33
N GLY A 127 8.62 15.55 -2.15
CA GLY A 127 7.29 15.74 -2.75
C GLY A 127 6.12 15.33 -1.86
N LEU A 128 6.39 14.93 -0.62
CA LEU A 128 5.39 14.28 0.24
C LEU A 128 4.16 15.16 0.50
N TYR A 129 4.38 16.41 0.91
CA TYR A 129 3.28 17.30 1.26
C TYR A 129 2.41 17.62 0.05
N GLU A 130 3.01 17.82 -1.12
CA GLU A 130 2.32 18.02 -2.38
C GLU A 130 1.52 16.77 -2.79
N GLN A 131 2.11 15.58 -2.67
CA GLN A 131 1.46 14.30 -2.99
C GLN A 131 0.27 13.98 -2.07
N LEU A 132 0.32 14.40 -0.81
CA LEU A 132 -0.79 14.28 0.13
C LEU A 132 -1.91 15.30 -0.14
N ARG A 133 -1.57 16.44 -0.74
CA ARG A 133 -2.56 17.44 -1.17
C ARG A 133 -3.16 17.14 -2.55
N ASP A 134 -2.47 16.36 -3.37
CA ASP A 134 -2.93 16.05 -4.70
C ASP A 134 -4.18 15.14 -4.65
N GLU A 135 -5.30 15.69 -5.10
CA GLU A 135 -6.57 14.98 -5.26
C GLU A 135 -6.65 14.28 -6.63
N ARG A 136 -5.63 14.44 -7.48
CA ARG A 136 -5.53 13.76 -8.78
C ARG A 136 -4.80 12.44 -8.54
N GLY A 137 -5.47 11.33 -8.81
CA GLY A 137 -4.89 10.00 -8.56
C GLY A 137 -5.82 8.85 -8.88
N ALA A 138 -5.24 7.69 -9.17
CA ALA A 138 -5.99 6.44 -9.17
C ALA A 138 -6.51 6.20 -7.74
N GLY A 139 -7.82 6.38 -7.53
CA GLY A 139 -8.45 6.37 -6.20
C GLY A 139 -9.32 7.60 -5.90
N ALA A 140 -9.23 8.67 -6.69
CA ALA A 140 -10.06 9.88 -6.54
C ALA A 140 -11.56 9.69 -6.88
N GLY A 141 -12.00 8.46 -7.17
CA GLY A 141 -13.35 8.14 -7.64
C GLY A 141 -13.55 8.39 -9.14
N PHE A 142 -14.78 8.16 -9.62
CA PHE A 142 -15.16 8.50 -10.99
C PHE A 142 -15.29 10.02 -11.12
N GLN A 143 -14.46 10.65 -11.95
CA GLN A 143 -14.68 12.03 -12.33
C GLN A 143 -15.92 12.07 -13.24
N THR A 144 -17.03 12.62 -12.75
CA THR A 144 -18.14 12.99 -13.62
C THR A 144 -17.64 14.08 -14.57
N VAL A 145 -17.31 13.70 -15.79
CA VAL A 145 -17.07 14.65 -16.88
C VAL A 145 -18.40 15.36 -17.10
N GLY A 146 -18.49 16.60 -16.63
CA GLY A 146 -19.68 17.42 -16.78
C GLY A 146 -20.08 17.47 -18.25
N SER A 147 -21.31 17.03 -18.54
CA SER A 147 -21.91 17.09 -19.86
C SER A 147 -21.90 18.56 -20.32
N ARG A 148 -21.18 18.85 -21.40
CA ARG A 148 -21.38 20.06 -22.21
C ARG A 148 -22.06 19.66 -23.50
#